data_AF-A0A1G9PQG8-F1
#
_entry.id   AF-A0A1G9PQG8-F1
#
_cell.length_a   1.000
_cell.length_b   1.000
_cell.length_c   1.000
_cell.angle_alpha   90.00
_cell.angle_beta   90.00
_cell.angle_gamma   90.00
#
_symmetry.space_group_name_H-M   'P 1'
#
loop_
_entity.id
_entity.type
_entity.pdbx_description
1 polymer ?
#
loop_
_entity_poly.entity_id
_entity_poly.type
_entity_poly.pdbx_seq_one_letter_code
_entity_poly.pdbx_strand_id
1 'polypeptide(L)' 'MIISKEILDELLKGVERPEDLLGDAGLMKELKIKLMERMLGAVLSCSGLTQPLDILLCEAVV' A
#
# COMPACT_ATOMS: atom_id res chain seq x y z
N MET A 1 -10.67 11.13 1.26
CA MET A 1 -9.64 10.28 1.90
C MET A 1 -8.32 11.00 1.75
N ILE A 2 -7.74 11.49 2.84
CA ILE A 2 -6.66 12.49 2.81
C ILE A 2 -5.50 11.94 3.62
N ILE A 3 -4.42 11.57 2.94
CA ILE A 3 -3.15 11.26 3.61
C ILE A 3 -2.73 12.50 4.39
N SER A 4 -2.46 12.35 5.69
CA SER A 4 -2.02 13.46 6.55
C SER A 4 -0.68 14.02 6.07
N LYS A 5 -0.53 15.34 6.13
CA LYS A 5 0.71 16.04 5.73
C LYS A 5 1.94 15.49 6.46
N GLU A 6 1.79 15.15 7.74
CA GLU A 6 2.87 14.59 8.55
C GLU A 6 3.44 13.28 7.96
N ILE A 7 2.60 12.44 7.36
CA ILE A 7 3.05 11.20 6.71
C ILE A 7 3.78 11.54 5.40
N LEU A 8 3.34 12.55 4.67
CA LEU A 8 4.04 13.01 3.47
C LEU A 8 5.41 13.58 3.81
N ASP A 9 5.53 14.38 4.87
CA ASP A 9 6.80 14.94 5.33
C ASP A 9 7.76 13.84 5.80
N GLU A 10 7.27 12.83 6.53
CA GLU A 10 8.10 11.68 6.92
C GLU A 10 8.50 10.79 5.74
N LEU A 11 7.67 10.63 4.72
CA LEU A 11 8.04 9.90 3.49
C LEU A 11 9.06 10.67 2.64
N LEU A 12 9.03 12.00 2.66
CA LEU A 12 9.99 12.84 1.94
C LEU A 12 11.31 13.02 2.70
N LYS A 13 11.38 12.56 3.95
CA LYS A 13 12.57 12.65 4.79
C LYS A 13 13.67 11.73 4.25
N GLY A 14 14.74 12.34 3.76
CA GLY A 14 15.86 11.62 3.14
C GLY A 14 15.76 11.52 1.61
N VAL A 15 14.74 12.12 0.99
CA VAL A 15 14.73 12.36 -0.46
C VAL A 15 15.52 13.64 -0.73
N GLU A 16 16.73 13.51 -1.26
CA GLU A 16 17.60 14.66 -1.58
C GLU A 16 17.43 15.12 -3.03
N ARG A 17 17.09 14.19 -3.94
CA ARG A 17 16.96 14.47 -5.36
C ARG A 17 15.60 14.05 -5.90
N PRO A 18 15.08 14.71 -6.95
CA PRO A 18 13.82 14.31 -7.58
C PRO A 18 13.89 12.88 -8.14
N GLU A 19 15.07 12.38 -8.52
CA GLU A 19 15.27 11.01 -8.96
C GLU A 19 15.06 9.97 -7.83
N ASP A 20 15.33 10.32 -6.57
CA ASP A 20 15.11 9.41 -5.43
C ASP A 20 13.61 9.27 -5.09
N LEU A 21 12.78 10.23 -5.51
CA LEU A 21 11.34 10.18 -5.34
C LEU A 21 10.64 9.53 -6.55
N LEU A 22 11.00 9.98 -7.76
CA LEU A 22 10.28 9.69 -9.01
C LEU A 22 11.07 8.82 -10.00
N GLY A 23 12.35 8.53 -9.73
CA GLY A 23 13.17 7.72 -10.61
C GLY A 23 12.77 6.24 -10.61
N ASP A 24 13.46 5.46 -11.44
CA ASP A 24 13.17 4.03 -11.63
C ASP A 24 13.35 3.17 -10.38
N ALA A 25 14.13 3.64 -9.40
CA ALA A 25 14.29 3.06 -8.08
C ALA A 25 13.74 3.99 -6.97
N GLY A 26 12.91 4.96 -7.33
CA GLY A 26 12.43 5.98 -6.43
C GLY A 26 11.34 5.50 -5.49
N LEU A 27 11.15 6.25 -4.41
CA LEU A 27 10.23 5.96 -3.31
C LEU A 27 8.78 5.70 -3.79
N MET A 28 8.30 6.39 -4.83
CA MET A 28 6.95 6.19 -5.35
C MET A 28 6.72 4.78 -5.91
N LYS A 29 7.74 4.19 -6.54
CA LYS A 29 7.64 2.85 -7.12
C LYS A 29 7.57 1.80 -6.02
N GLU A 30 8.41 1.92 -5.01
CA GLU A 30 8.43 1.01 -3.87
C GLU A 30 7.15 1.16 -3.01
N LEU A 31 6.69 2.39 -2.78
CA LEU A 31 5.44 2.66 -2.07
C LEU A 31 4.24 2.05 -2.78
N LYS A 32 4.17 2.19 -4.12
CA LYS A 32 3.11 1.58 -4.93
C LYS A 32 3.12 0.06 -4.83
N ILE A 33 4.29 -0.57 -4.88
CA ILE A 33 4.44 -2.02 -4.72
C ILE A 33 3.97 -2.45 -3.33
N LYS A 34 4.46 -1.83 -2.25
CA LYS A 34 4.06 -2.19 -0.88
C LYS A 34 2.57 -1.96 -0.60
N LEU A 35 1.97 -0.92 -1.20
CA LEU A 35 0.52 -0.69 -1.12
C LEU A 35 -0.25 -1.79 -1.86
N MET A 36 0.19 -2.18 -3.06
CA MET A 36 -0.39 -3.30 -3.79
C MET A 36 -0.20 -4.62 -3.04
N GLU A 37 0.99 -4.89 -2.50
CA GLU A 37 1.26 -6.06 -1.68
C GLU A 37 0.42 -6.09 -0.40
N ARG A 38 0.12 -4.95 0.23
CA ARG A 38 -0.81 -4.92 1.37
C ARG A 38 -2.26 -5.12 0.93
N MET A 39 -2.65 -4.59 -0.21
CA MET A 39 -3.99 -4.79 -0.75
C MET A 39 -4.21 -6.26 -1.17
N LEU A 40 -3.25 -6.85 -1.87
CA LEU A 40 -3.25 -8.26 -2.28
C LEU A 40 -2.90 -9.21 -1.13
N GLY A 41 -2.04 -8.80 -0.21
CA GLY A 41 -1.69 -9.53 1.00
C GLY A 41 -2.80 -9.49 2.05
N ALA A 42 -3.67 -8.49 2.04
CA ALA A 42 -4.95 -8.54 2.76
C ALA A 42 -5.87 -9.62 2.17
N VAL A 43 -5.82 -9.87 0.85
CA VAL A 43 -6.54 -10.99 0.21
C VAL A 43 -5.90 -12.35 0.59
N LEU A 44 -4.57 -12.45 0.68
CA LEU A 44 -3.87 -13.70 1.02
C LEU A 44 -3.77 -14.00 2.53
N SER A 45 -3.79 -12.98 3.40
CA SER A 45 -3.94 -13.17 4.85
C SER A 45 -5.35 -13.63 5.22
N CYS A 46 -6.33 -13.36 4.35
CA CYS A 46 -7.67 -13.94 4.39
C CYS A 46 -7.67 -15.43 3.95
N SER A 47 -6.66 -15.87 3.20
CA SER A 47 -6.55 -17.27 2.76
C SER A 47 -5.94 -18.21 3.81
N GLY A 48 -5.53 -17.67 4.97
CA GLY A 48 -4.87 -18.41 6.05
C GLY A 48 -5.70 -18.64 7.32
N LEU A 49 -6.98 -18.23 7.35
CA LEU A 49 -7.87 -18.53 8.47
C LEU A 49 -9.17 -19.15 7.97
N THR A 50 -9.33 -20.41 8.37
CA THR A 50 -10.51 -21.24 8.25
C THR A 50 -11.71 -20.63 9.01
N GLN A 51 -12.40 -19.63 8.46
CA GLN A 51 -13.73 -19.23 8.96
C GLN A 51 -14.68 -18.82 7.81
N PRO A 52 -15.96 -19.24 7.84
CA PRO A 52 -16.92 -19.05 6.75
C PRO A 52 -17.49 -17.62 6.61
N LEU A 53 -16.84 -16.60 7.18
CA LEU A 53 -17.37 -15.23 7.22
C LEU A 53 -16.82 -14.29 6.13
N ASP A 54 -15.87 -14.73 5.31
CA ASP A 54 -15.19 -13.85 4.31
C ASP A 54 -15.81 -13.87 2.90
N ILE A 55 -16.79 -14.74 2.62
CA ILE A 55 -17.52 -14.68 1.34
C ILE A 55 -18.33 -13.37 1.20
N LEU A 56 -18.71 -12.74 2.31
CA LEU A 56 -19.50 -11.51 2.28
C LEU A 56 -18.67 -10.25 1.98
N LEU A 57 -17.34 -10.31 2.08
CA LEU A 57 -16.49 -9.17 1.73
C LEU A 57 -16.21 -9.05 0.21
N CYS A 58 -16.42 -10.13 -0.55
CA CYS A 58 -16.26 -10.09 -2.01
C CYS A 58 -17.34 -9.26 -2.72
N GLU A 59 -18.55 -9.11 -2.15
CA GLU A 59 -19.60 -8.27 -2.75
C GLU A 59 -19.47 -6.78 -2.41
N ALA A 60 -18.64 -6.39 -1.45
CA ALA A 60 -18.47 -4.98 -1.06
C ALA A 60 -17.40 -4.24 -1.90
N VAL A 61 -16.66 -4.94 -2.75
CA VAL A 61 -15.52 -4.42 -3.54
C VAL A 61 -15.72 -4.61 -5.06
N VAL A 62 -16.91 -5.01 -5.52
CA VAL A 62 -17.32 -5.00 -6.95
C VAL A 62 -18.54 -4.11 -7.15
#